data_AF-T1L064-F1
#
_entry.id   AF-T1L064-F1
#
_cell.length_a   1.000
_cell.length_b   1.000
_cell.length_c   1.000
_cell.angle_alpha   90.00
_cell.angle_beta   90.00
_cell.angle_gamma   90.00
#
_symmetry.space_group_name_H-M   'P 1'
#
loop_
_entity.id
_entity.type
_entity.pdbx_description
1 polymer ?
#
loop_
_entity_poly.entity_id
_entity_poly.type
_entity_poly.pdbx_seq_one_letter_code
_entity_poly.pdbx_strand_id
1 'polypeptide(L)'
;MGYLAKHISLEQEKHALRRKLDNLEGEYEGRVSEYQADLTALKKELNDQQTTLKQYEREKGKMVQELMEQNHRLTTELKQASESEEQLSNQLLSLREQFNARRSNLNDHVAQMEGLREEIILLSKRKSDLEKRISALNEEREQISLALEESNERILMLEKTNQDQTITINNLQRELEEARVINDQLKHKMDHYGSTTNTPNCNGTGNGGGQPTSLYNEIEMSSSSSIEDDLKSNLNLDEDICDYSKDLDENWKNGQELSELYHELRRMCQDLHRRRENSGHFNSTGDSGIPATPEDINCNHVRPGMISAAFKEYKQLLEEMDDLPCVSCQSIASERLQLEKMAKEAVERDDEIKRKNDELMKMATQMTILETELKAVKEERDYLKESVDTDGVMGKDELVKRAWELRDQAVARKNAVEIELAKTRIECMHINSQLMEAIQQKITLSQQLEQWQVDMQSLLDEQLKNKLSSQEKEEKRRQAESRNLSPISASTPSLVNKTKLLRLFRTAN
;
A
#
# COMPACT_ATOMS: atom_id res chain seq x y z
N MET A 1 114.17 -101.46 14.55
CA MET A 1 114.14 -99.98 14.43
C MET A 1 112.94 -99.48 13.63
N GLY A 2 112.91 -99.56 12.30
CA GLY A 2 111.89 -98.89 11.46
C GLY A 2 110.42 -99.06 11.86
N TYR A 3 109.99 -100.29 12.19
CA TYR A 3 108.61 -100.55 12.66
C TYR A 3 108.21 -99.77 13.92
N LEU A 4 109.12 -99.58 14.87
CA LEU A 4 108.84 -98.87 16.12
C LEU A 4 108.64 -97.36 15.87
N ALA A 5 109.45 -96.76 15.01
CA ALA A 5 109.29 -95.36 14.61
C ALA A 5 107.94 -95.14 13.87
N LYS A 6 107.54 -96.08 13.02
CA LYS A 6 106.24 -96.03 12.34
C LYS A 6 105.05 -96.18 13.32
N HIS A 7 105.17 -97.02 14.34
CA HIS A 7 104.17 -97.14 15.40
C HIS A 7 103.99 -95.80 16.13
N ILE A 8 105.10 -95.19 16.57
CA ILE A 8 105.11 -93.91 17.27
C ILE A 8 104.52 -92.78 16.40
N SER A 9 104.81 -92.74 15.10
CA SER A 9 104.19 -91.77 14.17
C SER A 9 102.68 -91.94 14.11
N LEU A 10 102.19 -93.17 13.91
CA LEU A 10 100.75 -93.47 13.84
C LEU A 10 100.02 -93.18 15.16
N GLU A 11 100.68 -93.36 16.31
CA GLU A 11 100.14 -92.96 17.62
C GLU A 11 100.09 -91.44 17.76
N GLN A 12 101.13 -90.71 17.36
CA GLN A 12 101.14 -89.25 17.36
C GLN A 12 100.07 -88.67 16.42
N GLU A 13 99.92 -89.23 15.22
CA GLU A 13 98.88 -88.90 14.25
C GLU A 13 97.48 -89.17 14.82
N LYS A 14 97.26 -90.34 15.43
CA LYS A 14 96.00 -90.71 16.12
C LYS A 14 95.67 -89.75 17.27
N HIS A 15 96.65 -89.35 18.08
CA HIS A 15 96.46 -88.38 19.16
C HIS A 15 96.23 -86.95 18.64
N ALA A 16 96.84 -86.56 17.53
CA ALA A 16 96.61 -85.28 16.88
C ALA A 16 95.24 -85.21 16.19
N LEU A 17 94.80 -86.31 15.55
CA LEU A 17 93.46 -86.43 14.96
C LEU A 17 92.37 -86.43 16.03
N ARG A 18 92.58 -87.07 17.18
CA ARG A 18 91.69 -86.95 18.35
C ARG A 18 91.55 -85.49 18.78
N ARG A 19 92.63 -84.80 19.13
CA ARG A 19 92.55 -83.37 19.51
C ARG A 19 91.89 -82.47 18.45
N LYS A 20 92.04 -82.80 17.16
CA LYS A 20 91.34 -82.09 16.08
C LYS A 20 89.83 -82.38 16.07
N LEU A 21 89.42 -83.62 16.33
CA LEU A 21 88.02 -83.98 16.51
C LEU A 21 87.47 -83.32 17.78
N ASP A 22 88.12 -83.49 18.93
CA ASP A 22 87.75 -82.90 20.23
C ASP A 22 87.55 -81.38 20.11
N ASN A 23 88.47 -80.67 19.41
CA ASN A 23 88.35 -79.23 19.13
C ASN A 23 87.17 -78.89 18.21
N LEU A 24 86.94 -79.65 17.13
CA LEU A 24 85.84 -79.41 16.20
C LEU A 24 84.49 -79.70 16.85
N GLU A 25 84.40 -80.76 17.66
CA GLU A 25 83.23 -81.08 18.48
C GLU A 25 82.92 -79.91 19.44
N GLY A 26 83.91 -79.38 20.15
CA GLY A 26 83.75 -78.17 20.97
C GLY A 26 83.35 -76.91 20.18
N GLU A 27 83.85 -76.71 18.96
CA GLU A 27 83.37 -75.63 18.08
C GLU A 27 81.90 -75.83 17.66
N TYR A 28 81.47 -77.07 17.38
CA TYR A 28 80.08 -77.37 17.04
C TYR A 28 79.15 -77.25 18.24
N GLU A 29 79.57 -77.69 19.44
CA GLU A 29 78.84 -77.48 20.70
C GLU A 29 78.68 -75.98 20.99
N GLY A 30 79.74 -75.18 20.79
CA GLY A 30 79.68 -73.72 20.88
C GLY A 30 78.63 -73.11 19.96
N ARG A 31 78.69 -73.39 18.65
CA ARG A 31 77.70 -72.93 17.66
C ARG A 31 76.27 -73.38 17.99
N VAL A 32 76.10 -74.62 18.48
CA VAL A 32 74.80 -75.15 18.90
C VAL A 32 74.29 -74.41 20.14
N SER A 33 75.15 -74.07 21.10
CA SER A 33 74.79 -73.25 22.26
C SER A 33 74.41 -71.82 21.87
N GLU A 34 75.13 -71.20 20.92
CA GLU A 34 74.82 -69.88 20.35
C GLU A 34 73.43 -69.90 19.67
N TYR A 35 73.19 -70.84 18.75
CA TYR A 35 71.88 -70.96 18.09
C TYR A 35 70.74 -71.33 19.06
N GLN A 36 71.02 -72.06 20.14
CA GLN A 36 70.03 -72.29 21.20
C GLN A 36 69.72 -70.99 21.97
N ALA A 37 70.73 -70.19 22.30
CA ALA A 37 70.54 -68.88 22.93
C ALA A 37 69.71 -67.95 22.03
N ASP A 38 70.09 -67.81 20.75
CA ASP A 38 69.35 -67.02 19.76
C ASP A 38 67.90 -67.48 19.61
N LEU A 39 67.66 -68.79 19.52
CA LEU A 39 66.30 -69.34 19.46
C LEU A 39 65.49 -69.08 20.74
N THR A 40 66.12 -69.00 21.92
CA THR A 40 65.40 -68.58 23.15
C THR A 40 65.15 -67.08 23.19
N ALA A 41 66.10 -66.25 22.73
CA ALA A 41 65.95 -64.81 22.64
C ALA A 41 64.82 -64.42 21.67
N LEU A 42 64.83 -64.96 20.44
CA LEU A 42 63.80 -64.72 19.43
C LEU A 42 62.41 -65.23 19.87
N LYS A 43 62.34 -66.37 20.56
CA LYS A 43 61.06 -66.86 21.13
C LYS A 43 60.55 -65.93 22.24
N LYS A 44 61.43 -65.41 23.08
CA LYS A 44 61.06 -64.42 24.11
C LYS A 44 60.59 -63.13 23.45
N GLU A 45 61.33 -62.57 22.51
CA GLU A 45 60.96 -61.33 21.82
C GLU A 45 59.62 -61.47 21.09
N LEU A 46 59.39 -62.58 20.38
CA LEU A 46 58.11 -62.88 19.74
C LEU A 46 56.96 -62.96 20.76
N ASN A 47 57.18 -63.57 21.92
CA ASN A 47 56.19 -63.59 23.00
C ASN A 47 55.92 -62.19 23.54
N ASP A 48 56.96 -61.40 23.80
CA ASP A 48 56.85 -60.06 24.37
C ASP A 48 56.14 -59.11 23.38
N GLN A 49 56.45 -59.20 22.08
CA GLN A 49 55.71 -58.55 20.99
C GLN A 49 54.23 -59.02 20.94
N GLN A 50 53.93 -60.31 21.09
CA GLN A 50 52.55 -60.79 21.16
C GLN A 50 51.80 -60.28 22.40
N THR A 51 52.46 -60.12 23.56
CA THR A 51 51.81 -59.59 24.77
C THR A 51 51.52 -58.09 24.65
N THR A 52 52.43 -57.32 24.07
CA THR A 52 52.25 -55.87 23.84
C THR A 52 51.19 -55.58 22.78
N LEU A 53 51.15 -56.34 21.68
CA LEU A 53 50.05 -56.26 20.70
C LEU A 53 48.69 -56.56 21.35
N LYS A 54 48.57 -57.66 22.11
CA LYS A 54 47.34 -58.00 22.85
C LYS A 54 46.95 -56.94 23.90
N GLN A 55 47.90 -56.18 24.43
CA GLN A 55 47.61 -55.08 25.35
C GLN A 55 47.10 -53.84 24.61
N TYR A 56 47.76 -53.46 23.51
CA TYR A 56 47.34 -52.38 22.62
C TYR A 56 45.93 -52.64 22.04
N GLU A 57 45.61 -53.88 21.69
CA GLU A 57 44.24 -54.27 21.24
C GLU A 57 43.18 -54.05 22.33
N ARG A 58 43.49 -54.34 23.61
CA ARG A 58 42.58 -54.06 24.74
C ARG A 58 42.41 -52.56 24.97
N GLU A 59 43.49 -51.80 24.91
CA GLU A 59 43.48 -50.35 25.13
C GLU A 59 42.73 -49.62 24.00
N LYS A 60 42.96 -50.02 22.75
CA LYS A 60 42.16 -49.62 21.59
C LYS A 60 40.69 -50.00 21.76
N GLY A 61 40.40 -51.21 22.26
CA GLY A 61 39.03 -51.66 22.56
C GLY A 61 38.32 -50.78 23.58
N LYS A 62 39.00 -50.42 24.69
CA LYS A 62 38.48 -49.46 25.69
C LYS A 62 38.22 -48.09 25.09
N MET A 63 39.17 -47.53 24.35
CA MET A 63 39.03 -46.22 23.72
C MET A 63 37.85 -46.19 22.72
N VAL A 64 37.65 -47.28 21.96
CA VAL A 64 36.47 -47.42 21.09
C VAL A 64 35.17 -47.49 21.89
N GLN A 65 35.13 -48.23 23.00
CA GLN A 65 33.96 -48.27 23.89
C GLN A 65 33.66 -46.88 24.48
N GLU A 66 34.66 -46.19 25.03
CA GLU A 66 34.54 -44.84 25.59
C GLU A 66 33.99 -43.84 24.56
N LEU A 67 34.50 -43.89 23.32
CA LEU A 67 34.00 -43.08 22.21
C LEU A 67 32.57 -43.47 21.80
N MET A 68 32.21 -44.76 21.82
CA MET A 68 30.83 -45.21 21.55
C MET A 68 29.87 -44.74 22.64
N GLU A 69 30.25 -44.81 23.92
CA GLU A 69 29.46 -44.30 25.04
C GLU A 69 29.30 -42.77 24.98
N GLN A 70 30.35 -42.03 24.63
CA GLN A 70 30.28 -40.58 24.44
C GLN A 70 29.34 -40.21 23.29
N ASN A 71 29.47 -40.85 22.12
CA ASN A 71 28.57 -40.62 20.99
C ASN A 71 27.12 -40.98 21.33
N HIS A 72 26.89 -42.05 22.10
CA HIS A 72 25.54 -42.40 22.56
C HIS A 72 24.95 -41.34 23.49
N ARG A 73 25.71 -40.85 24.49
CA ARG A 73 25.28 -39.76 25.39
C ARG A 73 24.94 -38.49 24.63
N LEU A 74 25.83 -38.03 23.75
CA LEU A 74 25.60 -36.85 22.90
C LEU A 74 24.37 -37.03 21.99
N THR A 75 24.11 -38.24 21.48
CA THR A 75 22.90 -38.54 20.71
C THR A 75 21.64 -38.45 21.57
N THR A 76 21.68 -38.93 22.82
CA THR A 76 20.54 -38.82 23.74
C THR A 76 20.29 -37.38 24.21
N GLU A 77 21.35 -36.61 24.47
CA GLU A 77 21.27 -35.19 24.82
C GLU A 77 20.70 -34.35 23.66
N LEU A 78 21.16 -34.59 22.42
CA LEU A 78 20.62 -33.95 21.22
C LEU A 78 19.14 -34.31 21.00
N LYS A 79 18.73 -35.55 21.26
CA LYS A 79 17.33 -35.97 21.17
C LYS A 79 16.46 -35.28 22.22
N GLN A 80 16.92 -35.18 23.48
CA GLN A 80 16.22 -34.46 24.54
C GLN A 80 16.12 -32.95 24.25
N ALA A 81 17.19 -32.35 23.70
CA ALA A 81 17.17 -30.96 23.25
C ALA A 81 16.11 -30.76 22.15
N SER A 82 16.09 -31.61 21.13
CA SER A 82 15.09 -31.57 20.04
C SER A 82 13.66 -31.76 20.54
N GLU A 83 13.43 -32.66 21.50
CA GLU A 83 12.10 -32.85 22.13
C GLU A 83 11.67 -31.62 22.94
N SER A 84 12.60 -30.93 23.60
CA SER A 84 12.32 -29.69 24.31
C SER A 84 12.07 -28.49 23.38
N GLU A 85 12.77 -28.43 22.24
CA GLU A 85 12.56 -27.44 21.19
C GLU A 85 11.19 -27.60 20.54
N GLU A 86 10.77 -28.83 20.24
CA GLU A 86 9.43 -29.14 19.74
C GLU A 86 8.34 -28.72 20.73
N GLN A 87 8.52 -29.01 22.03
CA GLN A 87 7.60 -28.58 23.09
C GLN A 87 7.48 -27.05 23.19
N LEU A 88 8.60 -26.33 23.15
CA LEU A 88 8.60 -24.86 23.17
C LEU A 88 7.99 -24.27 21.89
N SER A 89 8.25 -24.87 20.72
CA SER A 89 7.63 -24.48 19.45
C SER A 89 6.10 -24.64 19.50
N ASN A 90 5.61 -25.76 20.01
CA ASN A 90 4.17 -26.00 20.20
C ASN A 90 3.53 -25.03 21.21
N GLN A 91 4.23 -24.66 22.29
CA GLN A 91 3.78 -23.61 23.21
C GLN A 91 3.72 -22.23 22.53
N LEU A 92 4.72 -21.87 21.72
CA LEU A 92 4.73 -20.62 20.96
C LEU A 92 3.61 -20.56 19.92
N LEU A 93 3.30 -21.69 19.25
CA LEU A 93 2.15 -21.80 18.34
C LEU A 93 0.83 -21.58 19.09
N SER A 94 0.59 -22.28 20.20
CA SER A 94 -0.63 -22.11 21.00
C SER A 94 -0.77 -20.69 21.57
N LEU A 95 0.33 -20.06 22.02
CA LEU A 95 0.31 -18.66 22.44
C LEU A 95 -0.04 -17.73 21.27
N ARG A 96 0.52 -17.96 20.07
CA ARG A 96 0.23 -17.17 18.87
C ARG A 96 -1.22 -17.31 18.41
N GLU A 97 -1.79 -18.50 18.53
CA GLU A 97 -3.23 -18.77 18.32
C GLU A 97 -4.08 -18.02 19.34
N GLN A 98 -3.76 -18.11 20.63
CA GLN A 98 -4.45 -17.35 21.69
C GLN A 98 -4.38 -15.84 21.48
N PHE A 99 -3.23 -15.30 21.07
CA PHE A 99 -3.10 -13.88 20.72
C PHE A 99 -3.90 -13.50 19.47
N ASN A 100 -3.96 -14.37 18.45
CA ASN A 100 -4.80 -14.14 17.27
C ASN A 100 -6.30 -14.18 17.60
N ALA A 101 -6.75 -15.14 18.43
CA ALA A 101 -8.13 -15.21 18.91
C ALA A 101 -8.51 -13.96 19.71
N ARG A 102 -7.69 -13.56 20.70
CA ARG A 102 -7.90 -12.31 21.46
C ARG A 102 -7.93 -11.07 20.56
N ARG A 103 -7.12 -11.04 19.50
CA ARG A 103 -7.09 -9.96 18.50
C ARG A 103 -8.34 -9.95 17.61
N SER A 104 -8.87 -11.12 17.23
CA SER A 104 -10.17 -11.20 16.54
C SER A 104 -11.27 -10.64 17.43
N ASN A 105 -11.46 -11.22 18.62
CA ASN A 105 -12.51 -10.80 19.55
C ASN A 105 -12.43 -9.30 19.87
N LEU A 106 -11.23 -8.73 19.99
CA LEU A 106 -11.05 -7.28 20.17
C LEU A 106 -11.51 -6.48 18.94
N ASN A 107 -11.15 -6.90 17.72
CA ASN A 107 -11.63 -6.28 16.49
C ASN A 107 -13.17 -6.40 16.36
N ASP A 108 -13.74 -7.55 16.73
CA ASP A 108 -15.17 -7.82 16.69
C ASP A 108 -15.92 -6.88 17.67
N HIS A 109 -15.38 -6.68 18.88
CA HIS A 109 -15.90 -5.69 19.84
C HIS A 109 -15.70 -4.24 19.38
N VAL A 110 -14.62 -3.92 18.66
CA VAL A 110 -14.43 -2.58 18.06
C VAL A 110 -15.48 -2.32 16.99
N ALA A 111 -15.73 -3.28 16.09
CA ALA A 111 -16.77 -3.16 15.06
C ALA A 111 -18.18 -3.03 15.68
N GLN A 112 -18.49 -3.79 16.75
CA GLN A 112 -19.73 -3.63 17.52
C GLN A 112 -19.86 -2.22 18.12
N MET A 113 -18.78 -1.69 18.70
CA MET A 113 -18.75 -0.33 19.26
C MET A 113 -18.82 0.76 18.18
N GLU A 114 -18.37 0.49 16.96
CA GLU A 114 -18.50 1.40 15.81
C GLU A 114 -19.93 1.41 15.27
N GLY A 115 -20.57 0.25 15.10
CA GLY A 115 -21.99 0.17 14.73
C GLY A 115 -22.91 0.88 15.74
N LEU A 116 -22.68 0.69 17.05
CA LEU A 116 -23.41 1.40 18.10
C LEU A 116 -23.19 2.92 18.08
N ARG A 117 -21.99 3.40 17.69
CA ARG A 117 -21.74 4.84 17.50
C ARG A 117 -22.50 5.38 16.29
N GLU A 118 -22.54 4.65 15.18
CA GLU A 118 -23.31 5.04 14.00
C GLU A 118 -24.81 5.09 14.29
N GLU A 119 -25.36 4.11 15.04
CA GLU A 119 -26.75 4.14 15.49
C GLU A 119 -27.03 5.37 16.37
N ILE A 120 -26.17 5.67 17.34
CA ILE A 120 -26.30 6.88 18.20
C ILE A 120 -26.27 8.16 17.35
N ILE A 121 -25.42 8.24 16.33
CA ILE A 121 -25.36 9.40 15.41
C ILE A 121 -26.66 9.51 14.60
N LEU A 122 -27.19 8.40 14.07
CA LEU A 122 -28.44 8.36 13.31
C LEU A 122 -29.64 8.77 14.17
N LEU A 123 -29.73 8.24 15.40
CA LEU A 123 -30.77 8.57 16.38
C LEU A 123 -30.67 10.03 16.84
N SER A 124 -29.45 10.54 17.06
CA SER A 124 -29.21 11.94 17.42
C SER A 124 -29.62 12.90 16.30
N LYS A 125 -29.32 12.57 15.03
CA LYS A 125 -29.80 13.32 13.87
C LYS A 125 -31.33 13.30 13.79
N ARG A 126 -31.95 12.12 13.89
CA ARG A 126 -33.42 11.97 13.87
C ARG A 126 -34.09 12.73 15.01
N LYS A 127 -33.48 12.77 16.19
CA LYS A 127 -33.91 13.61 17.32
C LYS A 127 -33.85 15.10 16.95
N SER A 128 -32.72 15.58 16.45
CA SER A 128 -32.55 16.98 16.03
C SER A 128 -33.58 17.42 14.98
N ASP A 129 -33.90 16.55 14.03
CA ASP A 129 -34.89 16.85 12.98
C ASP A 129 -36.34 16.84 13.51
N LEU A 130 -36.64 16.04 14.54
CA LEU A 130 -37.90 16.12 15.29
C LEU A 130 -37.97 17.39 16.17
N GLU A 131 -36.89 17.77 16.84
CA GLU A 131 -36.82 18.99 17.66
C GLU A 131 -37.05 20.25 16.82
N LYS A 132 -36.44 20.34 15.62
CA LYS A 132 -36.73 21.42 14.63
C LYS A 132 -38.20 21.47 14.24
N ARG A 133 -38.82 20.30 13.98
CA ARG A 133 -40.23 20.22 13.60
C ARG A 133 -41.17 20.61 14.74
N ILE A 134 -40.78 20.35 15.99
CA ILE A 134 -41.50 20.81 17.19
C ILE A 134 -41.34 22.33 17.37
N SER A 135 -40.18 22.90 17.06
CA SER A 135 -39.98 24.37 17.04
C SER A 135 -40.93 25.03 16.05
N ALA A 136 -40.90 24.60 14.78
CA ALA A 136 -41.78 25.14 13.73
C ALA A 136 -43.27 25.06 14.10
N LEU A 137 -43.74 23.93 14.68
CA LEU A 137 -45.13 23.79 15.14
C LEU A 137 -45.47 24.66 16.36
N ASN A 138 -44.50 25.00 17.23
CA ASN A 138 -44.70 26.00 18.29
C ASN A 138 -44.78 27.42 17.70
N GLU A 139 -43.90 27.74 16.74
CA GLU A 139 -43.86 29.04 16.04
C GLU A 139 -45.17 29.27 15.25
N GLU A 140 -45.68 28.25 14.55
CA GLU A 140 -47.00 28.27 13.89
C GLU A 140 -48.14 28.47 14.91
N ARG A 141 -48.11 27.75 16.06
CA ARG A 141 -49.11 27.92 17.13
C ARG A 141 -49.09 29.34 17.71
N GLU A 142 -47.91 29.92 17.92
CA GLU A 142 -47.75 31.28 18.47
C GLU A 142 -48.21 32.35 17.48
N GLN A 143 -47.93 32.18 16.18
CA GLN A 143 -48.51 33.02 15.12
C GLN A 143 -50.05 32.94 15.11
N ILE A 144 -50.62 31.75 15.26
CA ILE A 144 -52.08 31.56 15.35
C ILE A 144 -52.66 32.17 16.63
N SER A 145 -51.94 32.14 17.76
CA SER A 145 -52.36 32.81 19.00
C SER A 145 -52.41 34.33 18.81
N LEU A 146 -51.36 34.93 18.24
CA LEU A 146 -51.30 36.37 17.98
C LEU A 146 -52.38 36.82 16.99
N ALA A 147 -52.66 36.03 15.94
CA ALA A 147 -53.75 36.31 15.00
C ALA A 147 -55.14 36.18 15.66
N LEU A 148 -55.31 35.23 16.58
CA LEU A 148 -56.53 35.10 17.38
C LEU A 148 -56.69 36.30 18.33
N GLU A 149 -55.61 36.75 18.97
CA GLU A 149 -55.57 37.93 19.84
C GLU A 149 -55.93 39.21 19.06
N GLU A 150 -55.34 39.48 17.89
CA GLU A 150 -55.74 40.62 17.02
C GLU A 150 -57.22 40.52 16.62
N SER A 151 -57.70 39.30 16.30
CA SER A 151 -59.11 39.11 15.93
C SER A 151 -60.07 39.41 17.11
N ASN A 152 -59.67 39.07 18.34
CA ASN A 152 -60.43 39.36 19.55
C ASN A 152 -60.44 40.87 19.87
N GLU A 153 -59.30 41.55 19.74
CA GLU A 153 -59.25 43.01 19.86
C GLU A 153 -60.13 43.71 18.81
N ARG A 154 -60.13 43.21 17.57
CA ARG A 154 -60.98 43.71 16.49
C ARG A 154 -62.47 43.51 16.79
N ILE A 155 -62.85 42.33 17.32
CA ILE A 155 -64.23 42.05 17.77
C ILE A 155 -64.62 43.03 18.87
N LEU A 156 -63.79 43.21 19.91
CA LEU A 156 -64.07 44.08 21.05
C LEU A 156 -64.19 45.57 20.64
N MET A 157 -63.39 46.02 19.67
CA MET A 157 -63.57 47.35 19.05
C MET A 157 -64.90 47.46 18.29
N LEU A 158 -65.26 46.45 17.48
CA LEU A 158 -66.53 46.45 16.73
C LEU A 158 -67.74 46.44 17.68
N GLU A 159 -67.73 45.59 18.71
CA GLU A 159 -68.75 45.55 19.77
C GLU A 159 -68.92 46.92 20.44
N LYS A 160 -67.82 47.59 20.78
CA LYS A 160 -67.86 48.96 21.33
C LYS A 160 -68.50 49.93 20.34
N THR A 161 -68.08 49.95 19.08
CA THR A 161 -68.68 50.87 18.08
C THR A 161 -70.16 50.60 17.84
N ASN A 162 -70.61 49.35 17.97
CA ASN A 162 -72.01 48.96 17.88
C ASN A 162 -72.82 49.44 19.11
N GLN A 163 -72.24 49.38 20.31
CA GLN A 163 -72.81 50.00 21.51
C GLN A 163 -72.91 51.53 21.37
N ASP A 164 -71.85 52.20 20.92
CA ASP A 164 -71.83 53.66 20.68
C ASP A 164 -72.86 54.07 19.60
N GLN A 165 -73.00 53.29 18.52
CA GLN A 165 -74.04 53.47 17.51
C GLN A 165 -75.45 53.25 18.07
N THR A 166 -75.65 52.24 18.91
CA THR A 166 -76.93 51.96 19.56
C THR A 166 -77.34 53.11 20.50
N ILE A 167 -76.40 53.66 21.27
CA ILE A 167 -76.61 54.86 22.10
C ILE A 167 -76.95 56.08 21.22
N THR A 168 -76.29 56.23 20.07
CA THR A 168 -76.56 57.31 19.12
C THR A 168 -77.96 57.20 18.51
N ILE A 169 -78.37 55.99 18.10
CA ILE A 169 -79.71 55.70 17.58
C ILE A 169 -80.78 55.99 18.64
N ASN A 170 -80.57 55.57 19.89
CA ASN A 170 -81.50 55.84 20.99
C ASN A 170 -81.66 57.35 21.28
N ASN A 171 -80.58 58.13 21.16
CA ASN A 171 -80.65 59.60 21.28
C ASN A 171 -81.39 60.24 20.11
N LEU A 172 -81.09 59.83 18.87
CA LEU A 172 -81.79 60.34 17.68
C LEU A 172 -83.28 59.97 17.69
N GLN A 173 -83.66 58.79 18.20
CA GLN A 173 -85.05 58.40 18.41
C GLN A 173 -85.74 59.31 19.43
N ARG A 174 -85.08 59.62 20.56
CA ARG A 174 -85.58 60.55 21.58
C ARG A 174 -85.75 61.96 21.01
N GLU A 175 -84.76 62.49 20.31
CA GLU A 175 -84.81 63.82 19.68
C GLU A 175 -85.90 63.91 18.60
N LEU A 176 -86.11 62.83 17.83
CA LEU A 176 -87.18 62.74 16.83
C LEU A 176 -88.57 62.69 17.49
N GLU A 177 -88.71 62.05 18.66
CA GLU A 177 -89.96 62.05 19.42
C GLU A 177 -90.23 63.39 20.11
N GLU A 178 -89.20 64.05 20.67
CA GLU A 178 -89.27 65.43 21.16
C GLU A 178 -89.72 66.39 20.03
N ALA A 179 -89.13 66.25 18.83
CA ALA A 179 -89.50 67.01 17.65
C ALA A 179 -90.94 66.71 17.15
N ARG A 180 -91.40 65.45 17.21
CA ARG A 180 -92.81 65.08 16.92
C ARG A 180 -93.77 65.76 17.88
N VAL A 181 -93.51 65.68 19.19
CA VAL A 181 -94.35 66.31 20.22
C VAL A 181 -94.41 67.83 20.04
N ILE A 182 -93.30 68.47 19.67
CA ILE A 182 -93.27 69.91 19.33
C ILE A 182 -94.07 70.18 18.04
N ASN A 183 -93.96 69.33 17.02
CA ASN A 183 -94.68 69.47 15.77
C ASN A 183 -96.20 69.30 15.96
N ASP A 184 -96.67 68.32 16.75
CA ASP A 184 -98.08 68.17 17.10
C ASP A 184 -98.60 69.35 17.93
N GLN A 185 -97.79 69.91 18.84
CA GLN A 185 -98.14 71.17 19.52
C GLN A 185 -98.23 72.36 18.57
N LEU A 186 -97.36 72.45 17.56
CA LEU A 186 -97.39 73.50 16.53
C LEU A 186 -98.57 73.31 15.57
N LYS A 187 -98.89 72.07 15.21
CA LYS A 187 -100.06 71.69 14.42
C LYS A 187 -101.36 72.03 15.14
N HIS A 188 -101.50 71.67 16.42
CA HIS A 188 -102.63 72.11 17.23
C HIS A 188 -102.76 73.64 17.32
N LYS A 189 -101.65 74.38 17.34
CA LYS A 189 -101.67 75.85 17.23
C LYS A 189 -102.10 76.32 15.83
N MET A 190 -101.63 75.68 14.76
CA MET A 190 -102.08 75.97 13.39
C MET A 190 -103.57 75.67 13.19
N ASP A 191 -104.09 74.56 13.74
CA ASP A 191 -105.52 74.23 13.71
C ASP A 191 -106.34 75.30 14.45
N HIS A 192 -105.80 75.85 15.55
CA HIS A 192 -106.40 76.94 16.32
C HIS A 192 -106.44 78.27 15.55
N TYR A 193 -105.39 78.63 14.81
CA TYR A 193 -105.35 79.85 13.98
C TYR A 193 -106.05 79.68 12.61
N GLY A 194 -106.00 78.48 12.03
CA GLY A 194 -106.60 78.14 10.74
C GLY A 194 -108.13 78.05 10.76
N SER A 195 -108.72 77.91 11.95
CA SER A 195 -110.18 77.91 12.17
C SER A 195 -110.88 79.23 11.82
N THR A 196 -110.15 80.26 11.36
CA THR A 196 -110.70 81.60 11.03
C THR A 196 -110.46 82.10 9.59
N THR A 197 -110.22 81.21 8.62
CA THR A 197 -110.37 81.53 7.17
C THR A 197 -111.01 80.39 6.39
N ASN A 198 -112.01 80.72 5.56
CA ASN A 198 -112.83 79.77 4.79
C ASN A 198 -112.61 79.96 3.27
N THR A 199 -113.26 79.12 2.44
CA THR A 199 -113.42 79.25 0.96
C THR A 199 -112.27 78.65 0.09
N PRO A 200 -112.46 78.33 -1.22
CA PRO A 200 -112.58 76.91 -1.59
C PRO A 200 -111.91 76.44 -2.92
N ASN A 201 -111.94 75.11 -3.12
CA ASN A 201 -111.93 74.33 -4.38
C ASN A 201 -111.73 75.06 -5.75
N CYS A 202 -110.72 74.65 -6.52
CA CYS A 202 -110.89 74.05 -7.88
C CYS A 202 -109.60 73.42 -8.46
N ASN A 203 -109.76 72.70 -9.59
CA ASN A 203 -108.73 71.94 -10.33
C ASN A 203 -107.71 72.84 -11.07
N GLY A 204 -106.50 72.33 -11.38
CA GLY A 204 -105.60 73.03 -12.32
C GLY A 204 -104.26 72.35 -12.66
N THR A 205 -104.18 71.77 -13.85
CA THR A 205 -103.00 71.27 -14.60
C THR A 205 -101.69 72.09 -14.58
N GLY A 206 -100.53 71.43 -14.70
CA GLY A 206 -99.54 71.83 -15.74
C GLY A 206 -98.05 72.02 -15.38
N ASN A 207 -97.25 70.97 -15.64
CA ASN A 207 -95.98 70.95 -16.40
C ASN A 207 -94.81 71.95 -16.19
N GLY A 208 -93.57 71.42 -16.23
CA GLY A 208 -92.29 72.15 -16.39
C GLY A 208 -91.59 72.57 -15.08
N GLY A 209 -90.26 72.60 -14.98
CA GLY A 209 -89.22 72.18 -15.93
C GLY A 209 -87.86 72.87 -15.64
N GLY A 210 -86.72 72.21 -15.89
CA GLY A 210 -85.40 72.87 -15.85
C GLY A 210 -84.19 72.00 -15.45
N GLN A 211 -83.40 71.58 -16.44
CA GLN A 211 -81.92 71.57 -16.32
C GLN A 211 -81.40 72.94 -16.80
N PRO A 212 -80.13 73.32 -16.59
CA PRO A 212 -79.12 73.01 -17.64
C PRO A 212 -77.64 72.87 -17.20
N THR A 213 -76.84 72.15 -18.01
CA THR A 213 -75.39 72.35 -18.29
C THR A 213 -74.33 72.29 -17.16
N SER A 214 -73.00 72.36 -17.41
CA SER A 214 -72.10 71.68 -18.39
C SER A 214 -70.64 72.24 -18.28
N LEU A 215 -69.63 71.37 -18.50
CA LEU A 215 -68.21 71.66 -18.89
C LEU A 215 -67.16 72.24 -17.91
N TYR A 216 -65.93 71.69 -18.06
CA TYR A 216 -64.56 72.25 -17.85
C TYR A 216 -63.99 72.40 -16.41
N ASN A 217 -62.70 72.07 -16.12
CA ASN A 217 -61.67 71.39 -16.95
C ASN A 217 -60.51 70.74 -16.13
N GLU A 218 -59.73 69.83 -16.78
CA GLU A 218 -58.32 69.37 -16.61
C GLU A 218 -57.61 69.43 -15.22
N ILE A 219 -56.73 68.50 -14.80
CA ILE A 219 -55.48 67.95 -15.41
C ILE A 219 -55.31 66.48 -14.91
N GLU A 220 -55.05 65.48 -15.78
CA GLU A 220 -53.72 64.86 -16.07
C GLU A 220 -53.00 64.27 -14.81
N MET A 221 -52.41 63.07 -14.76
CA MET A 221 -51.91 62.07 -15.74
C MET A 221 -52.15 60.63 -15.16
N SER A 222 -51.95 59.50 -15.85
CA SER A 222 -52.16 59.05 -17.25
C SER A 222 -51.79 57.54 -17.33
N SER A 223 -52.60 56.71 -17.99
CA SER A 223 -52.42 55.23 -18.01
C SER A 223 -52.75 54.62 -19.39
N SER A 224 -51.74 54.21 -20.17
CA SER A 224 -51.89 53.52 -21.48
C SER A 224 -50.49 53.03 -21.96
N SER A 225 -50.31 52.12 -22.94
CA SER A 225 -51.18 51.08 -23.53
C SER A 225 -50.40 50.22 -24.58
N SER A 226 -50.85 48.97 -24.79
CA SER A 226 -50.89 48.23 -26.07
C SER A 226 -49.66 47.97 -26.98
N ILE A 227 -49.28 46.69 -27.05
CA ILE A 227 -49.53 45.74 -28.17
C ILE A 227 -48.73 45.79 -29.51
N GLU A 228 -48.23 44.59 -29.88
CA GLU A 228 -48.02 43.95 -31.22
C GLU A 228 -46.98 44.43 -32.29
N ASP A 229 -46.22 43.41 -32.75
CA ASP A 229 -45.88 43.00 -34.13
C ASP A 229 -44.59 43.38 -34.94
N ASP A 230 -43.96 42.28 -35.39
CA ASP A 230 -43.31 41.90 -36.66
C ASP A 230 -41.89 42.31 -37.15
N LEU A 231 -41.05 41.26 -37.24
CA LEU A 231 -40.14 40.83 -38.33
C LEU A 231 -39.54 41.85 -39.34
N LYS A 232 -38.19 41.90 -39.41
CA LYS A 232 -37.42 41.68 -40.67
C LYS A 232 -35.90 41.51 -40.53
N SER A 233 -35.27 41.07 -41.63
CA SER A 233 -33.85 40.72 -41.80
C SER A 233 -33.15 41.57 -42.89
N ASN A 234 -31.81 41.69 -42.86
CA ASN A 234 -30.92 41.26 -43.96
C ASN A 234 -29.42 41.68 -43.83
N LEU A 235 -28.56 40.77 -44.32
CA LEU A 235 -27.36 40.89 -45.19
C LEU A 235 -26.46 42.16 -45.21
N ASN A 236 -25.15 41.91 -45.39
CA ASN A 236 -24.20 42.73 -46.18
C ASN A 236 -23.00 41.87 -46.64
N LEU A 237 -22.25 42.30 -47.67
CA LEU A 237 -21.10 41.60 -48.29
C LEU A 237 -19.86 42.53 -48.47
N ASP A 238 -18.68 41.94 -48.27
CA ASP A 238 -17.40 41.95 -49.03
C ASP A 238 -16.64 43.21 -49.56
N GLU A 239 -15.30 43.10 -49.43
CA GLU A 239 -14.13 43.61 -50.21
C GLU A 239 -13.76 45.10 -50.40
N ASP A 240 -12.45 45.43 -50.20
CA ASP A 240 -11.60 46.17 -51.18
C ASP A 240 -10.05 46.16 -50.92
N ILE A 241 -9.30 45.48 -51.81
CA ILE A 241 -7.98 45.73 -52.48
C ILE A 241 -6.68 46.28 -51.79
N CYS A 242 -5.55 45.57 -52.05
CA CYS A 242 -4.17 46.00 -52.45
C CYS A 242 -3.19 44.78 -52.59
N ASP A 243 -1.94 44.80 -53.12
CA ASP A 243 -1.30 45.37 -54.35
C ASP A 243 0.17 44.82 -54.52
N TYR A 244 0.80 44.93 -55.72
CA TYR A 244 2.26 44.75 -56.04
C TYR A 244 2.90 43.33 -55.86
N SER A 245 4.13 42.95 -56.31
CA SER A 245 5.07 43.28 -57.44
C SER A 245 6.39 42.42 -57.30
N LYS A 246 7.29 42.13 -58.27
CA LYS A 246 7.31 42.09 -59.77
C LYS A 246 8.67 41.52 -60.32
N ASP A 247 8.70 40.91 -61.54
CA ASP A 247 9.86 40.67 -62.47
C ASP A 247 11.06 39.77 -62.01
N LEU A 248 12.17 39.45 -62.76
CA LEU A 248 12.57 38.98 -64.14
C LEU A 248 14.12 38.67 -64.09
N ASP A 249 14.89 38.08 -65.05
CA ASP A 249 14.80 36.95 -66.02
C ASP A 249 16.21 36.70 -66.66
N GLU A 250 16.56 35.49 -67.15
CA GLU A 250 17.80 35.13 -67.92
C GLU A 250 17.66 33.76 -68.64
N ASN A 251 18.01 33.65 -69.94
CA ASN A 251 17.64 32.49 -70.79
C ASN A 251 18.58 32.23 -72.00
N TRP A 252 19.33 31.10 -72.00
CA TRP A 252 19.86 30.48 -73.25
C TRP A 252 20.35 29.02 -73.12
N LYS A 253 20.94 28.62 -71.97
CA LYS A 253 21.66 27.32 -71.85
C LYS A 253 20.76 26.07 -71.88
N ASN A 254 19.50 26.20 -71.49
CA ASN A 254 18.64 25.08 -71.12
C ASN A 254 18.21 24.19 -72.32
N GLY A 255 18.48 24.61 -73.56
CA GLY A 255 17.96 23.97 -74.77
C GLY A 255 18.34 22.49 -74.95
N GLN A 256 19.51 22.06 -74.43
CA GLN A 256 19.94 20.67 -74.53
C GLN A 256 19.32 19.79 -73.43
N GLU A 257 19.25 20.28 -72.20
CA GLU A 257 18.55 19.63 -71.07
C GLU A 257 17.04 19.44 -71.38
N LEU A 258 16.42 20.44 -72.03
CA LEU A 258 15.05 20.35 -72.55
C LEU A 258 14.85 19.12 -73.46
N SER A 259 15.82 18.80 -74.31
CA SER A 259 15.72 17.67 -75.24
C SER A 259 15.70 16.31 -74.52
N GLU A 260 16.41 16.18 -73.40
CA GLU A 260 16.41 14.94 -72.59
C GLU A 260 15.13 14.84 -71.76
N LEU A 261 14.73 15.93 -71.10
CA LEU A 261 13.47 16.05 -70.35
C LEU A 261 12.25 15.73 -71.22
N TYR A 262 12.26 16.07 -72.52
CA TYR A 262 11.16 15.73 -73.44
C TYR A 262 10.94 14.21 -73.56
N HIS A 263 12.01 13.43 -73.69
CA HIS A 263 11.93 11.99 -73.91
C HIS A 263 11.54 11.24 -72.63
N GLU A 264 12.10 11.64 -71.49
CA GLU A 264 11.75 11.14 -70.15
C GLU A 264 10.26 11.34 -69.86
N LEU A 265 9.75 12.55 -70.10
CA LEU A 265 8.36 12.94 -69.90
C LEU A 265 7.39 12.15 -70.80
N ARG A 266 7.73 12.00 -72.09
CA ARG A 266 6.90 11.25 -73.05
C ARG A 266 6.80 9.76 -72.68
N ARG A 267 7.84 9.18 -72.07
CA ARG A 267 7.80 7.82 -71.50
C ARG A 267 6.82 7.73 -70.34
N MET A 268 6.85 8.69 -69.41
CA MET A 268 5.93 8.72 -68.27
C MET A 268 4.45 8.88 -68.70
N CYS A 269 4.15 9.64 -69.76
CA CYS A 269 2.80 9.70 -70.34
C CYS A 269 2.30 8.32 -70.82
N GLN A 270 3.17 7.50 -71.42
CA GLN A 270 2.81 6.16 -71.91
C GLN A 270 2.58 5.17 -70.76
N ASP A 271 3.38 5.26 -69.68
CA ASP A 271 3.19 4.45 -68.48
C ASP A 271 1.90 4.81 -67.73
N LEU A 272 1.50 6.09 -67.69
CA LEU A 272 0.21 6.50 -67.14
C LEU A 272 -0.97 6.01 -67.99
N HIS A 273 -0.91 6.13 -69.32
CA HIS A 273 -1.92 5.55 -70.21
C HIS A 273 -2.11 4.04 -69.96
N ARG A 274 -1.01 3.27 -69.88
CA ARG A 274 -1.05 1.84 -69.56
C ARG A 274 -1.68 1.55 -68.18
N ARG A 275 -1.51 2.42 -67.18
CA ARG A 275 -2.17 2.28 -65.88
C ARG A 275 -3.67 2.58 -65.95
N ARG A 276 -4.07 3.61 -66.70
CA ARG A 276 -5.49 3.96 -66.94
C ARG A 276 -6.21 2.81 -67.64
N GLU A 277 -5.65 2.28 -68.72
CA GLU A 277 -6.26 1.18 -69.50
C GLU A 277 -6.32 -0.15 -68.74
N ASN A 278 -5.29 -0.50 -67.95
CA ASN A 278 -5.26 -1.75 -67.18
C ASN A 278 -5.95 -1.66 -65.81
N SER A 279 -6.53 -0.52 -65.44
CA SER A 279 -7.20 -0.31 -64.14
C SER A 279 -8.42 -1.22 -63.90
N GLY A 280 -8.94 -1.87 -64.96
CA GLY A 280 -10.13 -2.73 -64.89
C GLY A 280 -9.92 -4.15 -64.35
N HIS A 281 -8.77 -4.78 -64.59
CA HIS A 281 -8.50 -6.18 -64.19
C HIS A 281 -6.99 -6.46 -64.06
N PHE A 282 -6.47 -6.64 -62.85
CA PHE A 282 -5.18 -7.30 -62.61
C PHE A 282 -5.39 -8.64 -61.92
N ASN A 283 -5.43 -9.70 -62.72
CA ASN A 283 -5.29 -11.08 -62.26
C ASN A 283 -4.54 -11.90 -63.31
N SER A 284 -3.59 -12.71 -62.86
CA SER A 284 -2.73 -13.62 -63.64
C SER A 284 -1.66 -12.99 -64.55
N THR A 285 -0.42 -13.00 -64.04
CA THR A 285 0.77 -13.58 -64.69
C THR A 285 1.00 -13.36 -66.21
N GLY A 286 1.79 -12.33 -66.53
CA GLY A 286 2.89 -12.43 -67.50
C GLY A 286 2.61 -12.13 -68.99
N ASP A 287 3.23 -11.05 -69.47
CA ASP A 287 3.95 -11.05 -70.76
C ASP A 287 5.08 -9.99 -70.73
N SER A 288 6.05 -10.08 -71.66
CA SER A 288 7.25 -9.24 -71.74
C SER A 288 7.19 -8.23 -72.90
N GLY A 289 6.58 -7.07 -72.66
CA GLY A 289 6.43 -6.01 -73.67
C GLY A 289 7.57 -4.99 -73.67
N ILE A 290 8.52 -5.13 -74.61
CA ILE A 290 9.60 -4.15 -74.85
C ILE A 290 9.00 -2.77 -75.22
N PRO A 291 9.47 -1.64 -74.66
CA PRO A 291 9.05 -0.31 -75.09
C PRO A 291 9.43 -0.05 -76.56
N ALA A 292 8.50 0.44 -77.37
CA ALA A 292 8.80 0.88 -78.73
C ALA A 292 9.77 2.07 -78.69
N THR A 293 10.87 2.00 -79.44
CA THR A 293 11.88 3.05 -79.53
C THR A 293 11.27 4.36 -80.05
N PRO A 294 11.33 5.47 -79.28
CA PRO A 294 10.97 6.78 -79.81
C PRO A 294 11.91 7.15 -80.96
N GLU A 295 11.37 7.77 -82.01
CA GLU A 295 12.12 8.19 -83.19
C GLU A 295 13.12 9.32 -82.82
N ASP A 296 14.37 9.23 -83.27
CA ASP A 296 15.45 10.16 -82.94
C ASP A 296 15.22 11.59 -83.49
N ILE A 297 14.46 12.41 -82.75
CA ILE A 297 14.30 13.84 -83.05
C ILE A 297 15.57 14.58 -82.63
N ASN A 298 16.46 14.80 -83.59
CA ASN A 298 17.71 15.54 -83.43
C ASN A 298 17.49 16.90 -82.74
N CYS A 299 18.23 17.16 -81.67
CA CYS A 299 17.99 18.16 -80.62
C CYS A 299 17.68 19.58 -81.12
N ASN A 300 18.22 19.98 -82.27
CA ASN A 300 17.93 21.27 -82.93
C ASN A 300 16.45 21.49 -83.31
N HIS A 301 15.58 20.47 -83.18
CA HIS A 301 14.15 20.54 -83.51
C HIS A 301 13.23 20.56 -82.28
N VAL A 302 13.72 20.31 -81.05
CA VAL A 302 12.89 20.29 -79.84
C VAL A 302 12.58 21.73 -79.40
N ARG A 303 11.39 22.24 -79.79
CA ARG A 303 10.91 23.55 -79.36
C ARG A 303 10.25 23.46 -77.97
N PRO A 304 10.37 24.47 -77.08
CA PRO A 304 9.80 24.42 -75.73
C PRO A 304 8.30 24.09 -75.67
N GLY A 305 7.53 24.46 -76.69
CA GLY A 305 6.12 24.12 -76.82
C GLY A 305 5.82 22.61 -76.89
N MET A 306 6.76 21.78 -77.38
CA MET A 306 6.61 20.32 -77.42
C MET A 306 6.67 19.72 -76.00
N ILE A 307 7.59 20.23 -75.17
CA ILE A 307 7.72 19.84 -73.77
C ILE A 307 6.55 20.36 -72.96
N SER A 308 6.10 21.60 -73.20
CA SER A 308 4.88 22.13 -72.58
C SER A 308 3.63 21.32 -72.96
N ALA A 309 3.54 20.81 -74.20
CA ALA A 309 2.46 19.92 -74.62
C ALA A 309 2.54 18.56 -73.90
N ALA A 310 3.71 17.92 -73.85
CA ALA A 310 3.89 16.66 -73.12
C ALA A 310 3.71 16.82 -71.59
N PHE A 311 4.02 17.98 -71.01
CA PHE A 311 3.75 18.26 -69.59
C PHE A 311 2.26 18.49 -69.33
N LYS A 312 1.53 19.08 -70.29
CA LYS A 312 0.07 19.19 -70.22
C LYS A 312 -0.59 17.82 -70.35
N GLU A 313 -0.11 16.96 -71.24
CA GLU A 313 -0.55 15.57 -71.38
C GLU A 313 -0.29 14.79 -70.07
N TYR A 314 0.94 14.85 -69.53
CA TYR A 314 1.31 14.20 -68.27
C TYR A 314 0.48 14.72 -67.08
N LYS A 315 0.28 16.04 -66.98
CA LYS A 315 -0.55 16.65 -65.93
C LYS A 315 -2.03 16.27 -66.08
N GLN A 316 -2.57 16.27 -67.29
CA GLN A 316 -3.95 15.87 -67.54
C GLN A 316 -4.15 14.38 -67.19
N LEU A 317 -3.20 13.51 -67.50
CA LEU A 317 -3.24 12.09 -67.10
C LEU A 317 -3.12 11.87 -65.58
N LEU A 318 -2.54 12.82 -64.83
CA LEU A 318 -2.55 12.82 -63.37
C LEU A 318 -3.90 13.31 -62.82
N GLU A 319 -4.40 14.45 -63.32
CA GLU A 319 -5.71 14.99 -62.92
C GLU A 319 -6.86 14.02 -63.24
N GLU A 320 -6.82 13.34 -64.39
CA GLU A 320 -7.75 12.25 -64.75
C GLU A 320 -7.62 10.97 -63.89
N MET A 321 -6.55 10.83 -63.11
CA MET A 321 -6.35 9.70 -62.18
C MET A 321 -6.66 10.05 -60.72
N ASP A 322 -6.57 11.32 -60.32
CA ASP A 322 -6.95 11.78 -58.97
C ASP A 322 -8.49 11.86 -58.80
N ASP A 323 -9.24 12.18 -59.85
CA ASP A 323 -10.71 12.34 -59.79
C ASP A 323 -11.52 11.02 -59.87
N LEU A 324 -10.88 9.85 -60.07
CA LEU A 324 -11.56 8.55 -59.99
C LEU A 324 -11.37 7.90 -58.61
N PRO A 325 -12.38 7.91 -57.70
CA PRO A 325 -12.25 7.28 -56.40
C PRO A 325 -12.13 5.76 -56.55
N CYS A 326 -11.00 5.22 -56.09
CA CYS A 326 -10.73 3.78 -56.14
C CYS A 326 -11.81 2.99 -55.40
N VAL A 327 -12.56 2.15 -56.14
CA VAL A 327 -13.77 1.46 -55.63
C VAL A 327 -13.46 0.55 -54.43
N SER A 328 -12.31 -0.12 -54.42
CA SER A 328 -11.86 -0.92 -53.27
C SER A 328 -11.59 -0.06 -52.03
N CYS A 329 -11.06 1.16 -52.18
CA CYS A 329 -10.88 2.10 -51.07
C CYS A 329 -12.22 2.57 -50.48
N GLN A 330 -13.26 2.75 -51.30
CA GLN A 330 -14.61 3.06 -50.80
C GLN A 330 -15.23 1.86 -50.06
N SER A 331 -15.07 0.63 -50.56
CA SER A 331 -15.51 -0.59 -49.86
C SER A 331 -14.85 -0.70 -48.48
N ILE A 332 -13.52 -0.62 -48.44
CA ILE A 332 -12.73 -0.66 -47.19
C ILE A 332 -13.15 0.45 -46.21
N ALA A 333 -13.48 1.65 -46.69
CA ALA A 333 -13.95 2.74 -45.82
C ALA A 333 -15.31 2.45 -45.17
N SER A 334 -16.27 1.90 -45.94
CA SER A 334 -17.60 1.54 -45.44
C SER A 334 -17.58 0.31 -44.51
N GLU A 335 -16.81 -0.72 -44.86
CA GLU A 335 -16.54 -1.89 -44.00
C GLU A 335 -15.90 -1.45 -42.67
N ARG A 336 -14.93 -0.53 -42.70
CA ARG A 336 -14.29 0.00 -41.49
C ARG A 336 -15.27 0.77 -40.60
N LEU A 337 -16.17 1.56 -41.18
CA LEU A 337 -17.21 2.26 -40.43
C LEU A 337 -18.22 1.29 -39.79
N GLN A 338 -18.59 0.22 -40.51
CA GLN A 338 -19.47 -0.82 -40.00
C GLN A 338 -18.81 -1.63 -38.86
N LEU A 339 -17.51 -1.95 -38.99
CA LEU A 339 -16.72 -2.57 -37.91
C LEU A 339 -16.62 -1.65 -36.68
N GLU A 340 -16.43 -0.35 -36.85
CA GLU A 340 -16.41 0.61 -35.73
C GLU A 340 -17.76 0.66 -35.00
N LYS A 341 -18.89 0.61 -35.73
CA LYS A 341 -20.22 0.52 -35.12
C LYS A 341 -20.40 -0.80 -34.36
N MET A 342 -20.03 -1.93 -34.96
CA MET A 342 -20.11 -3.24 -34.29
C MET A 342 -19.23 -3.30 -33.02
N ALA A 343 -18.06 -2.65 -33.03
CA ALA A 343 -17.19 -2.54 -31.87
C ALA A 343 -17.81 -1.68 -30.75
N LYS A 344 -18.45 -0.55 -31.09
CA LYS A 344 -19.19 0.28 -30.12
C LYS A 344 -20.35 -0.49 -29.48
N GLU A 345 -21.18 -1.16 -30.28
CA GLU A 345 -22.25 -2.02 -29.76
C GLU A 345 -21.73 -3.21 -28.94
N ALA A 346 -20.51 -3.70 -29.18
CA ALA A 346 -19.89 -4.75 -28.35
C ALA A 346 -19.51 -4.19 -26.97
N VAL A 347 -18.85 -3.02 -26.91
CA VAL A 347 -18.49 -2.35 -25.65
C VAL A 347 -19.73 -1.99 -24.83
N GLU A 348 -20.81 -1.53 -25.46
CA GLU A 348 -22.08 -1.22 -24.79
C GLU A 348 -22.71 -2.49 -24.16
N ARG A 349 -22.69 -3.63 -24.86
CA ARG A 349 -23.14 -4.92 -24.32
C ARG A 349 -22.24 -5.43 -23.19
N ASP A 350 -20.92 -5.30 -23.32
CA ASP A 350 -19.98 -5.68 -22.25
C ASP A 350 -20.22 -4.84 -20.98
N ASP A 351 -20.50 -3.54 -21.12
CA ASP A 351 -20.83 -2.67 -19.98
C ASP A 351 -22.20 -2.99 -19.36
N GLU A 352 -23.20 -3.39 -20.14
CA GLU A 352 -24.46 -3.87 -19.58
C GLU A 352 -24.31 -5.25 -18.89
N ILE A 353 -23.50 -6.15 -19.45
CA ILE A 353 -23.13 -7.43 -18.80
C ILE A 353 -22.42 -7.16 -17.46
N LYS A 354 -21.50 -6.19 -17.40
CA LYS A 354 -20.87 -5.76 -16.12
C LYS A 354 -21.91 -5.27 -15.12
N ARG A 355 -22.81 -4.35 -15.51
CA ARG A 355 -23.89 -3.85 -14.63
C ARG A 355 -24.78 -4.99 -14.11
N LYS A 356 -25.16 -5.94 -14.97
CA LYS A 356 -25.97 -7.10 -14.60
C LYS A 356 -25.22 -8.08 -13.70
N ASN A 357 -23.91 -8.25 -13.90
CA ASN A 357 -23.05 -9.02 -12.99
C ASN A 357 -22.92 -8.34 -11.62
N ASP A 358 -22.79 -7.00 -11.56
CA ASP A 358 -22.76 -6.24 -10.31
C ASP A 358 -24.11 -6.31 -9.56
N GLU A 359 -25.23 -6.27 -10.27
CA GLU A 359 -26.57 -6.53 -9.71
C GLU A 359 -26.66 -7.95 -9.15
N LEU A 360 -26.24 -8.97 -9.89
CA LEU A 360 -26.22 -10.36 -9.43
C LEU A 360 -25.33 -10.56 -8.19
N MET A 361 -24.16 -9.92 -8.13
CA MET A 361 -23.27 -9.99 -6.96
C MET A 361 -23.86 -9.29 -5.73
N LYS A 362 -24.63 -8.21 -5.91
CA LYS A 362 -25.39 -7.56 -4.82
C LYS A 362 -26.53 -8.45 -4.32
N MET A 363 -27.30 -9.06 -5.22
CA MET A 363 -28.36 -10.00 -4.85
C MET A 363 -27.81 -11.26 -4.16
N ALA A 364 -26.67 -11.79 -4.64
CA ALA A 364 -26.01 -12.95 -4.04
C ALA A 364 -25.51 -12.66 -2.62
N THR A 365 -24.83 -11.51 -2.42
CA THR A 365 -24.37 -11.11 -1.08
C THR A 365 -25.53 -10.82 -0.12
N GLN A 366 -26.62 -10.19 -0.58
CA GLN A 366 -27.85 -10.05 0.22
C GLN A 366 -28.46 -11.41 0.59
N MET A 367 -28.50 -12.38 -0.33
CA MET A 367 -28.99 -13.72 -0.06
C MET A 367 -28.13 -14.42 1.00
N THR A 368 -26.80 -14.36 0.90
CA THR A 368 -25.88 -14.91 1.91
C THR A 368 -26.07 -14.27 3.29
N ILE A 369 -26.26 -12.93 3.35
CA ILE A 369 -26.54 -12.24 4.62
C ILE A 369 -27.84 -12.77 5.24
N LEU A 370 -28.94 -12.80 4.48
CA LEU A 370 -30.24 -13.31 4.95
C LEU A 370 -30.18 -14.79 5.36
N GLU A 371 -29.37 -15.62 4.68
CA GLU A 371 -29.11 -17.01 5.08
C GLU A 371 -28.36 -17.09 6.42
N THR A 372 -27.38 -16.22 6.67
CA THR A 372 -26.66 -16.17 7.96
C THR A 372 -27.52 -15.64 9.10
N GLU A 373 -28.33 -14.60 8.87
CA GLU A 373 -29.30 -14.08 9.84
C GLU A 373 -30.35 -15.15 10.20
N LEU A 374 -30.91 -15.82 9.18
CA LEU A 374 -31.89 -16.90 9.35
C LEU A 374 -31.28 -18.16 9.98
N LYS A 375 -29.95 -18.33 9.95
CA LYS A 375 -29.23 -19.35 10.73
C LYS A 375 -29.05 -18.91 12.18
N ALA A 376 -28.60 -17.68 12.43
CA ALA A 376 -28.44 -17.13 13.78
C ALA A 376 -29.77 -17.13 14.56
N VAL A 377 -30.87 -16.67 13.97
CA VAL A 377 -32.21 -16.67 14.59
C VAL A 377 -32.73 -18.09 14.86
N LYS A 378 -32.33 -19.10 14.07
CA LYS A 378 -32.62 -20.51 14.39
C LYS A 378 -31.80 -20.99 15.59
N GLU A 379 -30.52 -20.63 15.65
CA GLU A 379 -29.62 -21.00 16.74
C GLU A 379 -30.03 -20.34 18.07
N GLU A 380 -30.45 -19.07 18.05
CA GLU A 380 -31.04 -18.39 19.21
C GLU A 380 -32.37 -19.03 19.63
N ARG A 381 -33.27 -19.33 18.69
CA ARG A 381 -34.52 -20.04 18.98
C ARG A 381 -34.26 -21.40 19.62
N ASP A 382 -33.32 -22.17 19.09
CA ASP A 382 -33.03 -23.52 19.57
C ASP A 382 -32.30 -23.50 20.91
N TYR A 383 -31.43 -22.51 21.15
CA TYR A 383 -30.83 -22.24 22.47
C TYR A 383 -31.89 -21.83 23.51
N LEU A 384 -32.78 -20.88 23.17
CA LEU A 384 -33.88 -20.48 24.06
C LEU A 384 -34.85 -21.64 24.32
N LYS A 385 -35.09 -22.50 23.32
CA LYS A 385 -35.89 -23.71 23.49
C LYS A 385 -35.19 -24.71 24.41
N GLU A 386 -33.90 -24.98 24.23
CA GLU A 386 -33.13 -25.85 25.13
C GLU A 386 -33.06 -25.29 26.56
N SER A 387 -32.96 -23.97 26.71
CA SER A 387 -33.06 -23.30 28.02
C SER A 387 -34.44 -23.47 28.65
N VAL A 388 -35.54 -23.34 27.90
CA VAL A 388 -36.91 -23.53 28.42
C VAL A 388 -37.23 -25.01 28.67
N ASP A 389 -36.77 -25.91 27.81
CA ASP A 389 -36.91 -27.37 27.99
C ASP A 389 -36.06 -27.85 29.20
N THR A 390 -34.93 -27.19 29.52
CA THR A 390 -34.16 -27.49 30.74
C THR A 390 -34.72 -26.80 31.99
N ASP A 391 -35.02 -25.50 31.98
CA ASP A 391 -35.61 -24.79 33.13
C ASP A 391 -37.05 -25.26 33.47
N GLY A 392 -37.76 -25.85 32.49
CA GLY A 392 -39.07 -26.47 32.68
C GLY A 392 -39.02 -27.90 33.23
N VAL A 393 -37.88 -28.59 33.12
CA VAL A 393 -37.67 -29.96 33.63
C VAL A 393 -36.89 -29.98 34.94
N MET A 394 -35.93 -29.08 35.11
CA MET A 394 -35.04 -29.01 36.28
C MET A 394 -35.78 -28.45 37.49
N GLY A 395 -35.76 -29.18 38.61
CA GLY A 395 -36.30 -28.70 39.87
C GLY A 395 -35.55 -27.46 40.39
N LYS A 396 -36.20 -26.64 41.21
CA LYS A 396 -35.56 -25.46 41.85
C LYS A 396 -34.28 -25.84 42.61
N ASP A 397 -34.27 -27.02 43.23
CA ASP A 397 -33.10 -27.55 43.94
C ASP A 397 -31.96 -27.95 43.00
N GLU A 398 -32.27 -28.40 41.78
CA GLU A 398 -31.29 -28.74 40.75
C GLU A 398 -30.69 -27.48 40.11
N LEU A 399 -31.50 -26.43 39.93
CA LEU A 399 -31.02 -25.10 39.53
C LEU A 399 -30.06 -24.51 40.59
N VAL A 400 -30.42 -24.63 41.88
CA VAL A 400 -29.54 -24.23 43.01
C VAL A 400 -28.24 -25.06 43.02
N LYS A 401 -28.32 -26.38 42.82
CA LYS A 401 -27.15 -27.27 42.72
C LYS A 401 -26.23 -26.86 41.56
N ARG A 402 -26.80 -26.58 40.37
CA ARG A 402 -26.05 -26.11 39.19
C ARG A 402 -25.39 -24.77 39.43
N ALA A 403 -26.05 -23.85 40.13
CA ALA A 403 -25.46 -22.57 40.54
C ALA A 403 -24.31 -22.74 41.55
N TRP A 404 -24.39 -23.71 42.48
CA TRP A 404 -23.29 -24.05 43.38
C TRP A 404 -22.11 -24.67 42.62
N GLU A 405 -22.37 -25.59 41.69
CA GLU A 405 -21.33 -26.19 40.84
C GLU A 405 -20.60 -25.14 39.99
N LEU A 406 -21.33 -24.16 39.42
CA LEU A 406 -20.74 -23.02 38.70
C LEU A 406 -19.90 -22.11 39.61
N ARG A 407 -20.39 -21.80 40.82
CA ARG A 407 -19.62 -21.07 41.84
C ARG A 407 -18.33 -21.81 42.20
N ASP A 408 -18.41 -23.10 42.46
CA ASP A 408 -17.27 -23.89 42.95
C ASP A 408 -16.24 -24.14 41.83
N GLN A 409 -16.69 -24.28 40.58
CA GLN A 409 -15.80 -24.21 39.42
C GLN A 409 -15.13 -22.83 39.27
N ALA A 410 -15.86 -21.72 39.48
CA ALA A 410 -15.27 -20.38 39.41
C ALA A 410 -14.23 -20.15 40.54
N VAL A 411 -14.50 -20.63 41.75
CA VAL A 411 -13.54 -20.62 42.87
C VAL A 411 -12.33 -21.50 42.57
N ALA A 412 -12.51 -22.70 42.01
CA ALA A 412 -11.41 -23.57 41.61
C ALA A 412 -10.51 -22.91 40.54
N ARG A 413 -11.10 -22.27 39.52
CA ARG A 413 -10.37 -21.50 38.49
C ARG A 413 -9.62 -20.31 39.10
N LYS A 414 -10.25 -19.55 40.02
CA LYS A 414 -9.59 -18.46 40.76
C LYS A 414 -8.38 -18.96 41.55
N ASN A 415 -8.56 -20.01 42.35
CA ASN A 415 -7.49 -20.56 43.18
C ASN A 415 -6.32 -21.09 42.34
N ALA A 416 -6.61 -21.71 41.18
CA ALA A 416 -5.57 -22.12 40.23
C ALA A 416 -4.76 -20.92 39.69
N VAL A 417 -5.42 -19.84 39.28
CA VAL A 417 -4.75 -18.61 38.83
C VAL A 417 -3.93 -17.95 39.95
N GLU A 418 -4.42 -17.96 41.20
CA GLU A 418 -3.67 -17.46 42.36
C GLU A 418 -2.42 -18.31 42.65
N ILE A 419 -2.46 -19.62 42.41
CA ILE A 419 -1.29 -20.53 42.52
C ILE A 419 -0.27 -20.27 41.41
N GLU A 420 -0.69 -20.10 40.15
CA GLU A 420 0.24 -19.76 39.06
C GLU A 420 0.86 -18.35 39.23
N LEU A 421 0.09 -17.40 39.78
CA LEU A 421 0.61 -16.08 40.16
C LEU A 421 1.65 -16.16 41.30
N ALA A 422 1.47 -17.09 42.24
CA ALA A 422 2.46 -17.33 43.30
C ALA A 422 3.75 -17.97 42.74
N LYS A 423 3.64 -18.95 41.83
CA LYS A 423 4.80 -19.57 41.15
C LYS A 423 5.61 -18.56 40.35
N THR A 424 4.97 -17.84 39.44
CA THR A 424 5.63 -16.82 38.58
C THR A 424 6.28 -15.70 39.40
N ARG A 425 5.72 -15.35 40.57
CA ARG A 425 6.36 -14.45 41.53
C ARG A 425 7.62 -15.04 42.16
N ILE A 426 7.62 -16.32 42.52
CA ILE A 426 8.80 -17.04 43.06
C ILE A 426 9.88 -17.16 41.98
N GLU A 427 9.52 -17.49 40.75
CA GLU A 427 10.42 -17.56 39.58
C GLU A 427 11.09 -16.20 39.31
N CYS A 428 10.31 -15.12 39.30
CA CYS A 428 10.83 -13.75 39.17
C CYS A 428 11.82 -13.39 40.30
N MET A 429 11.51 -13.76 41.55
CA MET A 429 12.42 -13.57 42.69
C MET A 429 13.70 -14.40 42.56
N HIS A 430 13.62 -15.62 42.04
CA HIS A 430 14.78 -16.50 41.82
C HIS A 430 15.69 -15.98 40.70
N ILE A 431 15.12 -15.59 39.56
CA ILE A 431 15.86 -14.98 38.43
C ILE A 431 16.54 -13.67 38.89
N ASN A 432 15.88 -12.87 39.72
CA ASN A 432 16.48 -11.66 40.28
C ASN A 432 17.65 -11.97 41.24
N SER A 433 17.61 -13.08 42.00
CA SER A 433 18.78 -13.54 42.79
C SER A 433 19.94 -13.92 41.87
N GLN A 434 19.70 -14.76 40.87
CA GLN A 434 20.73 -15.16 39.89
C GLN A 434 21.36 -13.95 39.19
N LEU A 435 20.56 -12.94 38.84
CA LEU A 435 21.05 -11.69 38.25
C LEU A 435 21.96 -10.90 39.21
N MET A 436 21.57 -10.77 40.48
CA MET A 436 22.39 -10.13 41.52
C MET A 436 23.69 -10.88 41.76
N GLU A 437 23.67 -12.22 41.77
CA GLU A 437 24.84 -13.08 41.89
C GLU A 437 25.78 -12.91 40.69
N ALA A 438 25.25 -12.89 39.46
CA ALA A 438 26.03 -12.65 38.24
C ALA A 438 26.64 -11.24 38.20
N ILE A 439 25.92 -10.21 38.68
CA ILE A 439 26.45 -8.85 38.84
C ILE A 439 27.59 -8.83 39.86
N GLN A 440 27.43 -9.49 41.01
CA GLN A 440 28.47 -9.56 42.04
C GLN A 440 29.73 -10.31 41.54
N GLN A 441 29.57 -11.39 40.79
CA GLN A 441 30.68 -12.09 40.13
C GLN A 441 31.39 -11.16 39.12
N LYS A 442 30.64 -10.43 38.28
CA LYS A 442 31.21 -9.47 37.31
C LYS A 442 31.97 -8.34 37.99
N ILE A 443 31.46 -7.79 39.10
CA ILE A 443 32.16 -6.77 39.90
C ILE A 443 33.47 -7.34 40.46
N THR A 444 33.44 -8.55 41.01
CA THR A 444 34.62 -9.24 41.57
C THR A 444 35.69 -9.48 40.50
N LEU A 445 35.29 -9.87 39.28
CA LEU A 445 36.21 -10.04 38.15
C LEU A 445 36.77 -8.69 37.64
N SER A 446 36.00 -7.60 37.68
CA SER A 446 36.50 -6.25 37.36
C SER A 446 37.59 -5.83 38.34
N GLN A 447 37.33 -5.98 39.64
CA GLN A 447 38.29 -5.66 40.70
C GLN A 447 39.58 -6.49 40.60
N GLN A 448 39.47 -7.77 40.21
CA GLN A 448 40.64 -8.60 39.91
C GLN A 448 41.41 -8.07 38.69
N LEU A 449 40.74 -7.72 37.60
CA LEU A 449 41.40 -7.15 36.41
C LEU A 449 42.08 -5.80 36.70
N GLU A 450 41.46 -4.95 37.52
CA GLU A 450 42.01 -3.68 37.99
C GLU A 450 43.28 -3.91 38.84
N GLN A 451 43.27 -4.90 39.76
CA GLN A 451 44.47 -5.28 40.51
C GLN A 451 45.59 -5.81 39.59
N TRP A 452 45.27 -6.70 38.64
CA TRP A 452 46.25 -7.22 37.66
C TRP A 452 46.84 -6.10 36.78
N GLN A 453 46.08 -5.04 36.48
CA GLN A 453 46.60 -3.85 35.78
C GLN A 453 47.61 -3.07 36.65
N VAL A 454 47.30 -2.86 37.94
CA VAL A 454 48.20 -2.20 38.89
C VAL A 454 49.49 -3.00 39.11
N ASP A 455 49.37 -4.32 39.23
CA ASP A 455 50.53 -5.23 39.40
C ASP A 455 51.41 -5.23 38.14
N MET A 456 50.81 -5.30 36.95
CA MET A 456 51.53 -5.24 35.68
C MET A 456 52.22 -3.88 35.46
N GLN A 457 51.55 -2.77 35.78
CA GLN A 457 52.15 -1.44 35.74
C GLN A 457 53.34 -1.34 36.70
N SER A 458 53.21 -1.86 37.92
CA SER A 458 54.28 -1.91 38.92
C SER A 458 55.50 -2.71 38.43
N LEU A 459 55.27 -3.85 37.76
CA LEU A 459 56.33 -4.66 37.14
C LEU A 459 57.01 -3.93 35.96
N LEU A 460 56.25 -3.17 35.16
CA LEU A 460 56.82 -2.35 34.09
C LEU A 460 57.67 -1.20 34.63
N ASP A 461 57.20 -0.51 35.67
CA ASP A 461 57.93 0.58 36.32
C ASP A 461 59.18 0.07 37.05
N GLU A 462 59.13 -1.11 37.68
CA GLU A 462 60.31 -1.77 38.25
C GLU A 462 61.30 -2.19 37.15
N GLN A 463 60.85 -2.77 36.03
CA GLN A 463 61.73 -3.08 34.91
C GLN A 463 62.38 -1.82 34.30
N LEU A 464 61.63 -0.73 34.20
CA LEU A 464 62.12 0.57 33.69
C LEU A 464 63.15 1.17 34.65
N LYS A 465 62.85 1.20 35.95
CA LYS A 465 63.76 1.65 37.01
C LYS A 465 65.04 0.82 37.08
N ASN A 466 64.94 -0.51 36.92
CA ASN A 466 66.10 -1.40 36.87
C ASN A 466 66.94 -1.19 35.59
N LYS A 467 66.30 -0.95 34.43
CA LYS A 467 67.01 -0.58 33.19
C LYS A 467 67.73 0.76 33.32
N LEU A 468 67.08 1.79 33.86
CA LEU A 468 67.71 3.10 34.12
C LEU A 468 68.86 2.98 35.14
N SER A 469 68.67 2.27 36.26
CA SER A 469 69.73 2.05 37.24
C SER A 469 70.92 1.28 36.66
N SER A 470 70.68 0.33 35.76
CA SER A 470 71.73 -0.40 35.04
C SER A 470 72.48 0.52 34.07
N GLN A 471 71.77 1.32 33.29
CA GLN A 471 72.36 2.32 32.38
C GLN A 471 73.18 3.38 33.14
N GLU A 472 72.67 3.90 34.26
CA GLU A 472 73.44 4.80 35.13
C GLU A 472 74.72 4.16 35.67
N LYS A 473 74.68 2.88 36.08
CA LYS A 473 75.88 2.16 36.58
C LYS A 473 76.90 1.97 35.47
N GLU A 474 76.45 1.64 34.26
CA GLU A 474 77.28 1.48 33.07
C GLU A 474 77.87 2.83 32.61
N GLU A 475 77.10 3.91 32.67
CA GLU A 475 77.58 5.26 32.35
C GLU A 475 78.56 5.80 33.42
N LYS A 476 78.29 5.54 34.70
CA LYS A 476 79.21 5.85 35.81
C LYS A 476 80.52 5.04 35.71
N ARG A 477 80.48 3.79 35.23
CA ARG A 477 81.68 3.01 34.88
C ARG A 477 82.46 3.68 33.74
N ARG A 478 81.80 3.99 32.62
CA ARG A 478 82.42 4.66 31.46
C ARG A 478 83.00 6.04 31.80
N GLN A 479 82.39 6.78 32.73
CA GLN A 479 82.93 8.05 33.24
C GLN A 479 84.10 7.87 34.20
N ALA A 480 84.17 6.76 34.95
CA ALA A 480 85.34 6.42 35.75
C ALA A 480 86.52 5.96 34.88
N GLU A 481 86.25 5.19 33.83
CA GLU A 481 87.23 4.77 32.82
C GLU A 481 87.77 5.98 32.03
N SER A 482 86.90 6.91 31.59
CA SER A 482 87.35 8.11 30.86
C SER A 482 88.08 9.12 31.74
N ARG A 483 87.79 9.22 33.05
CA ARG A 483 88.53 10.07 33.98
C ARG A 483 89.98 9.64 34.23
N ASN A 484 90.34 8.39 33.92
CA ASN A 484 91.72 7.91 34.00
C ASN A 484 92.56 8.20 32.74
N LEU A 485 92.01 8.86 31.72
CA LEU A 485 92.72 9.15 30.47
C LEU A 485 92.55 10.60 30.00
N SER A 486 93.68 11.27 29.72
CA SER A 486 93.74 12.56 29.05
C SER A 486 95.17 12.81 28.54
N PRO A 487 95.36 13.51 27.41
CA PRO A 487 94.66 13.31 26.14
C PRO A 487 95.63 13.29 24.95
N ILE A 488 95.26 12.79 23.76
CA ILE A 488 95.96 13.13 22.50
C ILE A 488 95.16 12.85 21.22
N SER A 489 95.42 13.69 20.20
CA SER A 489 95.08 13.63 18.77
C SER A 489 93.68 13.18 18.30
N ALA A 490 92.96 14.16 17.74
CA ALA A 490 91.77 13.99 16.92
C ALA A 490 91.97 13.15 15.64
N SER A 491 90.88 12.54 15.17
CA SER A 491 90.50 12.60 13.75
C SER A 491 88.97 12.44 13.60
N THR A 492 88.37 13.21 12.70
CA THR A 492 86.95 13.12 12.31
C THR A 492 86.82 12.24 11.07
N PRO A 493 85.71 11.50 10.88
CA PRO A 493 84.62 12.09 10.10
C PRO A 493 83.18 11.62 10.43
N SER A 494 82.23 12.44 9.95
CA SER A 494 80.86 12.09 9.49
C SER A 494 79.79 11.58 10.48
N LEU A 495 78.72 12.39 10.61
CA LEU A 495 77.44 12.04 11.21
C LEU A 495 76.51 11.37 10.18
N VAL A 496 76.13 10.10 10.37
CA VAL A 496 75.09 9.44 9.56
C VAL A 496 74.17 8.54 10.41
N ASN A 497 72.86 8.81 10.35
CA ASN A 497 71.71 7.92 10.67
C ASN A 497 71.49 7.39 12.11
N LYS A 498 71.11 8.26 13.05
CA LYS A 498 70.29 7.89 14.23
C LYS A 498 68.77 7.89 13.93
N THR A 499 68.29 7.10 12.94
CA THR A 499 66.90 7.24 12.42
C THR A 499 66.24 5.91 11.96
N LYS A 500 66.51 4.76 12.60
CA LYS A 500 66.00 3.45 12.13
C LYS A 500 65.31 2.50 13.12
N LEU A 501 64.89 2.97 14.31
CA LEU A 501 64.26 2.11 15.34
C LEU A 501 62.86 2.53 15.83
N LEU A 502 62.12 3.36 15.08
CA LEU A 502 60.77 3.85 15.45
C LEU A 502 59.77 3.78 14.27
N ARG A 503 59.55 2.58 13.71
CA ARG A 503 58.60 2.37 12.59
C ARG A 503 57.80 1.05 12.59
N LEU A 504 57.73 0.32 13.71
CA LEU A 504 57.06 -1.00 13.77
C LEU A 504 55.84 -1.10 14.71
N PHE A 505 55.33 0.01 15.27
CA PHE A 505 54.10 0.02 16.06
C PHE A 505 53.22 1.24 15.75
N ARG A 506 52.53 1.25 14.58
CA ARG A 506 51.36 2.13 14.36
C ARG A 506 50.40 1.69 13.23
N THR A 507 49.96 0.43 13.22
CA THR A 507 48.81 -0.06 12.41
C THR A 507 48.17 -1.28 13.08
N ALA A 508 47.33 -1.06 14.10
CA ALA A 508 46.51 -2.11 14.75
C ALA A 508 45.40 -1.51 15.66
N ASN A 509 44.61 -0.58 15.10
CA ASN A 509 43.26 -0.16 15.51
C ASN A 509 42.82 0.96 14.55
#